data_AF-A0A561W1J3-F1
#
_entry.id   AF-A0A561W1J3-F1
#
_cell.length_a   1.000
_cell.length_b   1.000
_cell.length_c   1.000
_cell.angle_alpha   90.00
_cell.angle_beta   90.00
_cell.angle_gamma   90.00
#
_symmetry.space_group_name_H-M   'P 1'
#
loop_
_entity.id
_entity.type
_entity.pdbx_description
1 polymer ?
#
loop_
_entity_poly.entity_id
_entity_poly.type
_entity_poly.pdbx_seq_one_letter_code
_entity_poly.pdbx_strand_id
1 'polypeptide(L)'
;MVRRRLIACLLAGVVAATLALPSPAHAANGTIGQRETVCASDLFVRTQPVGAWMGTLYQGQTFLVEGPRSGGYVYGFAYGHINRRGWVQDGWFC
;
A
#
# COMPACT_ATOMS: atom_id res chain seq x y z
N MET A 1 -8.32 -69.49 -19.72
CA MET A 1 -7.34 -68.50 -19.21
C MET A 1 -7.93 -67.10 -19.41
N VAL A 2 -8.14 -66.37 -18.33
CA VAL A 2 -8.77 -65.04 -18.29
C VAL A 2 -7.72 -63.96 -18.42
N ARG A 3 -7.89 -62.96 -19.28
CA ARG A 3 -7.27 -61.63 -19.11
C ARG A 3 -8.21 -60.50 -19.55
N ARG A 4 -9.07 -60.09 -18.61
CA ARG A 4 -9.70 -58.76 -18.57
C ARG A 4 -8.58 -57.71 -18.47
N ARG A 5 -8.56 -56.72 -19.37
CA ARG A 5 -7.75 -55.50 -19.18
C ARG A 5 -8.68 -54.34 -18.91
N LEU A 6 -8.43 -53.72 -17.76
CA LEU A 6 -9.23 -52.71 -17.11
C LEU A 6 -9.12 -51.36 -17.82
N ILE A 7 -10.24 -50.65 -17.79
CA ILE A 7 -10.43 -49.25 -18.17
C ILE A 7 -9.68 -48.36 -17.16
N ALA A 8 -9.01 -47.31 -17.63
CA ALA A 8 -8.68 -46.15 -16.81
C ALA A 8 -8.57 -44.89 -17.68
N CYS A 9 -9.70 -44.19 -17.87
CA CYS A 9 -9.71 -42.80 -18.32
C CYS A 9 -9.13 -41.91 -17.22
N LEU A 10 -7.89 -41.43 -17.39
CA LEU A 10 -7.35 -40.35 -16.58
C LEU A 10 -7.67 -39.01 -17.26
N LEU A 11 -8.75 -38.38 -16.80
CA LEU A 11 -9.03 -36.97 -17.04
C LEU A 11 -8.04 -36.13 -16.20
N ALA A 12 -6.99 -35.64 -16.83
CA ALA A 12 -6.09 -34.67 -16.21
C ALA A 12 -6.75 -33.28 -16.22
N GLY A 13 -7.38 -32.91 -15.10
CA GLY A 13 -7.88 -31.56 -14.87
C GLY A 13 -6.71 -30.60 -14.66
N VAL A 14 -6.48 -29.69 -15.61
CA VAL A 14 -5.55 -28.57 -15.46
C VAL A 14 -6.24 -27.51 -14.61
N VAL A 15 -5.89 -27.45 -13.32
CA VAL A 15 -6.24 -26.32 -12.45
C VAL A 15 -5.26 -25.19 -12.76
N ALA A 16 -5.69 -24.22 -13.58
CA ALA A 16 -4.95 -23.00 -13.81
C ALA A 16 -5.07 -22.11 -12.57
N ALA A 17 -4.08 -22.17 -11.67
CA ALA A 17 -3.96 -21.22 -10.57
C ALA A 17 -3.56 -19.84 -11.12
N THR A 18 -4.52 -18.93 -11.24
CA THR A 18 -4.24 -17.52 -11.54
C THR A 18 -3.55 -16.89 -10.34
N LEU A 19 -2.22 -16.81 -10.37
CA LEU A 19 -1.44 -16.03 -9.43
C LEU A 19 -1.77 -14.55 -9.67
N ALA A 20 -2.58 -13.94 -8.79
CA ALA A 20 -2.73 -12.51 -8.73
C ALA A 20 -1.38 -11.91 -8.28
N LEU A 21 -0.58 -11.49 -9.24
CA LEU A 21 0.66 -10.77 -8.95
C LEU A 21 0.29 -9.40 -8.35
N PRO A 22 0.89 -8.98 -7.23
CA PRO A 22 0.68 -7.63 -6.72
C PRO A 22 1.12 -6.62 -7.78
N SER A 23 0.18 -5.81 -8.27
CA SER A 23 0.49 -4.68 -9.15
C SER A 23 1.49 -3.77 -8.46
N PRO A 24 2.51 -3.22 -9.16
CA PRO A 24 3.37 -2.22 -8.58
C PRO A 24 2.48 -1.05 -8.13
N ALA A 25 2.49 -0.77 -6.83
CA ALA A 25 1.75 0.36 -6.30
C ALA A 25 2.49 1.62 -6.74
N HIS A 26 1.83 2.43 -7.57
CA HIS A 26 2.41 3.65 -8.10
C HIS A 26 2.26 4.72 -7.04
N ALA A 27 3.37 5.33 -6.64
CA ALA A 27 3.36 6.44 -5.71
C ALA A 27 2.56 7.62 -6.31
N ALA A 28 1.55 8.07 -5.60
CA ALA A 28 0.59 9.08 -6.03
C ALA A 28 0.37 10.15 -4.95
N ASN A 29 -0.20 11.29 -5.35
CA ASN A 29 -0.61 12.33 -4.42
C ASN A 29 -1.84 11.86 -3.63
N GLY A 30 -1.92 12.27 -2.37
CA GLY A 30 -3.02 11.87 -1.50
C GLY A 30 -4.31 12.65 -1.79
N THR A 31 -5.47 12.04 -1.62
CA THR A 31 -6.76 12.71 -1.85
C THR A 31 -7.23 13.36 -0.55
N ILE A 32 -7.50 14.67 -0.56
CA ILE A 32 -7.99 15.36 0.64
C ILE A 32 -9.30 14.71 1.12
N GLY A 33 -9.37 14.45 2.42
CA GLY A 33 -10.49 13.75 3.07
C GLY A 33 -10.38 12.23 3.03
N GLN A 34 -9.38 11.67 2.37
CA GLN A 34 -9.18 10.22 2.29
C GLN A 34 -8.04 9.73 3.18
N ARG A 35 -8.21 8.51 3.67
CA ARG A 35 -7.16 7.78 4.38
C ARG A 35 -6.39 6.97 3.35
N GLU A 36 -5.21 7.45 3.04
CA GLU A 36 -4.32 6.87 2.05
C GLU A 36 -3.35 5.88 2.68
N THR A 37 -2.88 4.93 1.89
CA THR A 37 -1.83 3.98 2.28
C THR A 37 -0.48 4.52 1.85
N VAL A 38 0.53 4.37 2.71
CA VAL A 38 1.89 4.79 2.41
C VAL A 38 2.54 3.77 1.51
N CYS A 39 3.06 4.24 0.37
CA CYS A 39 3.72 3.44 -0.62
C CYS A 39 5.26 3.53 -0.57
N ALA A 40 5.79 4.63 -0.03
CA ALA A 40 7.21 4.74 0.25
C ALA A 40 7.64 3.74 1.34
N SER A 41 8.88 3.25 1.26
CA SER A 41 9.49 2.49 2.35
C SER A 41 9.52 3.31 3.64
N ASP A 42 9.88 4.58 3.52
CA ASP A 42 9.98 5.54 4.61
C ASP A 42 9.34 6.86 4.19
N LEU A 43 8.32 7.31 4.93
CA LEU A 43 7.66 8.58 4.74
C LEU A 43 7.74 9.41 6.03
N PHE A 44 8.53 10.48 6.00
CA PHE A 44 8.78 11.29 7.17
C PHE A 44 7.61 12.22 7.50
N VAL A 45 7.10 12.11 8.73
CA VAL A 45 6.16 13.06 9.32
C VAL A 45 6.95 14.19 9.96
N ARG A 46 6.57 15.43 9.66
CA ARG A 46 7.26 16.65 10.09
C ARG A 46 6.31 17.65 10.74
N THR A 47 6.87 18.56 11.53
CA THR A 47 6.09 19.62 12.20
C THR A 47 5.56 20.67 11.21
N GLN A 48 6.25 20.88 10.10
CA GLN A 48 5.93 21.79 9.00
C GLN A 48 6.64 21.30 7.71
N PRO A 49 6.34 21.85 6.52
CA PRO A 49 7.11 21.56 5.31
C PRO A 49 8.60 21.82 5.57
N VAL A 50 9.45 20.83 5.28
CA VAL A 50 10.92 20.86 5.55
C VAL A 50 11.26 21.09 7.05
N GLY A 51 10.28 20.94 7.96
CA GLY A 51 10.44 21.15 9.39
C GLY A 51 11.11 19.99 10.13
N ALA A 52 11.14 20.10 11.46
CA ALA A 52 11.67 19.07 12.33
C ALA A 52 10.95 17.71 12.12
N TRP A 53 11.72 16.64 12.15
CA TRP A 53 11.21 15.27 12.06
C TRP A 53 10.44 14.91 13.33
N MET A 54 9.29 14.26 13.16
CA MET A 54 8.42 13.79 14.25
C MET A 54 8.32 12.27 14.31
N GLY A 55 8.57 11.60 13.19
CA GLY A 55 8.41 10.16 13.06
C GLY A 55 8.43 9.73 11.60
N THR A 56 8.45 8.42 11.39
CA THR A 56 8.46 7.82 10.07
C THR A 56 7.24 6.91 9.95
N LEU A 57 6.46 7.10 8.89
CA LEU A 57 5.49 6.13 8.42
C LEU A 57 6.19 5.16 7.47
N TYR A 58 5.92 3.88 7.64
CA TYR A 58 6.46 2.83 6.78
C TYR A 58 5.42 2.39 5.76
N GLN A 59 5.89 1.71 4.71
CA GLN A 59 5.04 1.12 3.69
C GLN A 59 3.89 0.30 4.31
N GLY A 60 2.67 0.50 3.78
CA GLY A 60 1.45 -0.16 4.26
C GLY A 60 0.79 0.50 5.48
N GLN A 61 1.45 1.46 6.15
CA GLN A 61 0.80 2.31 7.14
C GLN A 61 -0.10 3.34 6.45
N THR A 62 -0.91 4.07 7.23
CA THR A 62 -1.94 4.94 6.65
C THR A 62 -1.87 6.36 7.17
N PHE A 63 -2.29 7.30 6.33
CA PHE A 63 -2.33 8.73 6.63
C PHE A 63 -3.66 9.32 6.14
N LEU A 64 -4.40 9.99 7.02
CA LEU A 64 -5.56 10.79 6.60
C LEU A 64 -5.07 12.12 6.06
N VAL A 65 -5.33 12.39 4.80
CA VAL A 65 -4.97 13.64 4.14
C VAL A 65 -6.00 14.70 4.50
N GLU A 66 -5.65 15.68 5.33
CA GLU A 66 -6.57 16.77 5.73
C GLU A 66 -6.36 18.02 4.84
N GLY A 67 -5.16 18.21 4.29
CA GLY A 67 -4.74 19.47 3.68
C GLY A 67 -4.46 20.56 4.74
N PRO A 68 -3.92 21.73 4.37
CA PRO A 68 -3.60 22.16 3.01
C PRO A 68 -2.30 21.52 2.47
N ARG A 69 -1.98 21.86 1.21
CA ARG A 69 -0.69 21.54 0.58
C ARG A 69 0.24 22.74 0.62
N SER A 70 1.52 22.52 0.87
CA SER A 70 2.53 23.57 0.85
C SER A 70 3.92 22.98 0.59
N GLY A 71 4.67 23.55 -0.35
CA GLY A 71 6.05 23.17 -0.61
C GLY A 71 6.28 21.70 -0.98
N GLY A 72 5.31 21.04 -1.62
CA GLY A 72 5.36 19.60 -1.94
C GLY A 72 5.01 18.68 -0.76
N TYR A 73 4.48 19.24 0.33
CA TYR A 73 3.96 18.48 1.46
C TYR A 73 2.45 18.64 1.58
N VAL A 74 1.82 17.68 2.25
CA VAL A 74 0.41 17.73 2.63
C VAL A 74 0.24 17.49 4.12
N TYR A 75 -0.66 18.26 4.73
CA TYR A 75 -1.01 18.12 6.14
C TYR A 75 -2.08 17.06 6.36
N GLY A 76 -2.04 16.41 7.52
CA GLY A 76 -2.99 15.37 7.86
C GLY A 76 -2.65 14.61 9.14
N PHE A 77 -3.31 13.48 9.36
CA PHE A 77 -3.17 12.65 10.55
C PHE A 77 -2.45 11.33 10.23
N ALA A 78 -1.32 11.10 10.89
CA ALA A 78 -0.55 9.86 10.79
C ALA A 78 -1.04 8.82 11.80
N TYR A 79 -1.56 7.69 11.30
CA TYR A 79 -2.03 6.59 12.16
C TYR A 79 -0.89 5.67 12.59
N GLY A 80 -1.14 4.88 13.63
CA GLY A 80 -0.21 3.84 14.09
C GLY A 80 0.77 4.39 15.11
N HIS A 81 2.06 4.18 14.92
CA HIS A 81 3.09 4.49 15.92
C HIS A 81 3.19 5.99 16.25
N ILE A 82 2.82 6.85 15.31
CA ILE A 82 2.91 8.31 15.48
C ILE A 82 1.63 8.88 16.12
N ASN A 83 0.44 8.43 15.66
CA ASN A 83 -0.88 8.87 16.13
C ASN A 83 -1.00 10.38 16.38
N ARG A 84 -0.51 11.17 15.43
CA ARG A 84 -0.45 12.63 15.54
C ARG A 84 -0.57 13.28 14.17
N ARG A 85 -1.03 14.53 14.15
CA ARG A 85 -1.03 15.36 12.95
C ARG A 85 0.36 15.85 12.59
N GLY A 86 0.61 16.02 11.31
CA GLY A 86 1.86 16.54 10.78
C GLY A 86 1.85 16.65 9.26
N TRP A 87 3.02 16.95 8.72
CA TRP A 87 3.25 17.14 7.29
C TRP A 87 4.06 15.98 6.73
N VAL A 88 3.60 15.40 5.63
CA VAL A 88 4.33 14.37 4.87
C VAL A 88 4.52 14.85 3.44
N GLN A 89 5.57 14.37 2.78
CA GLN A 89 5.80 14.70 1.38
C GLN A 89 4.66 14.09 0.54
N ASP A 90 4.01 14.90 -0.28
CA ASP A 90 2.92 14.43 -1.15
C ASP A 90 3.52 13.63 -2.32
N GLY A 91 2.76 12.67 -2.87
CA GLY A 91 3.24 11.84 -3.97
C GLY A 91 3.74 10.46 -3.56
N TRP A 92 3.61 10.07 -2.29
CA TRP A 92 4.11 8.80 -1.75
C TRP A 92 3.00 7.83 -1.31
N PHE A 93 1.79 8.03 -1.80
CA PHE A 93 0.63 7.23 -1.44
C PHE A 93 0.25 6.20 -2.50
N CYS A 94 -0.54 5.23 -2.05
CA CYS A 94 -1.36 4.31 -2.81
C CYS A 94 -2.67 4.09 -2.04
#